data_AF-A0A935S8I7-F1
#
_entry.id   AF-A0A935S8I7-F1
#
_cell.length_a   1.000
_cell.length_b   1.000
_cell.length_c   1.000
_cell.angle_alpha   90.00
_cell.angle_beta   90.00
_cell.angle_gamma   90.00
#
_symmetry.space_group_name_H-M   'P 1'
#
loop_
_entity.id
_entity.type
_entity.pdbx_description
1 polymer ?
#
loop_
_entity_poly.entity_id
_entity_poly.type
_entity_poly.pdbx_seq_one_letter_code
_entity_poly.pdbx_strand_id
1 'polypeptide(L)'
;MLSSFIKRSFILITLCFSTFAFSQSTDDDYVNDNALRYDDHAYKSTIKTVQLHGTQWEFSPALIEMNTGEQLELSFDDLDGDQKQYSLTFVHCNADWTPSDLMTMEYMDGFNDMNIINFSFSMNTLQKYTHYSIVFPTQSVKFIKSGNYVLYVYLNGDKKDLVLSRRFMIFENKLNIAASIRQTIGGDDQQNKQQLEFSVKYPGLNVINPAKDLKVYVGQNYRWDNLKGPIEPSFYAPNELNYSMNEAAVFNGGNEFRFLTCEVCVCSLNA
;
A
#
# COMPACT_ATOMS: atom_id res chain seq x y z
N MET A 1 -3.62 12.48 93.42
CA MET A 1 -2.22 12.82 93.76
C MET A 1 -1.39 12.54 92.50
N LEU A 2 -0.96 13.60 91.79
CA LEU A 2 -0.06 13.63 90.62
C LEU A 2 -0.44 12.74 89.40
N SER A 3 -0.28 13.12 88.13
CA SER A 3 0.54 14.14 87.49
C SER A 3 -0.10 14.55 86.15
N SER A 4 0.08 15.81 85.79
CA SER A 4 -0.14 16.35 84.46
C SER A 4 0.94 15.85 83.50
N PHE A 5 0.56 15.41 82.30
CA PHE A 5 1.48 15.39 81.16
C PHE A 5 0.82 15.97 79.92
N ILE A 6 1.26 17.19 79.62
CA ILE A 6 1.08 17.93 78.38
C ILE A 6 1.67 17.11 77.23
N LYS A 7 0.84 16.73 76.25
CA LYS A 7 1.33 16.31 74.93
C LYS A 7 0.95 17.38 73.92
N ARG A 8 1.98 18.10 73.45
CA ARG A 8 1.93 19.08 72.36
C ARG A 8 1.52 18.34 71.08
N SER A 9 0.39 18.71 70.51
CA SER A 9 -0.05 18.22 69.20
C SER A 9 0.62 19.08 68.12
N PHE A 10 1.64 18.52 67.46
CA PHE A 10 2.23 19.11 66.26
C PHE A 10 1.32 18.75 65.07
N ILE A 11 0.64 19.75 64.51
CA ILE A 11 -0.10 19.64 63.26
C ILE A 11 0.94 19.64 62.14
N LEU A 12 1.15 18.47 61.51
CA LEU A 12 1.95 18.33 60.31
C LEU A 12 1.04 18.66 59.10
N ILE A 13 1.17 19.87 58.55
CA ILE A 13 0.49 20.25 57.31
C ILE A 13 1.28 19.65 56.16
N THR A 14 0.83 18.49 55.66
CA THR A 14 1.39 17.88 54.45
C THR A 14 0.86 18.66 53.24
N LEU A 15 1.67 19.55 52.68
CA LEU A 15 1.41 20.18 51.38
C LEU A 15 1.45 19.09 50.31
N CYS A 16 0.29 18.64 49.85
CA CYS A 16 0.16 17.83 48.64
C CYS A 16 0.40 18.77 47.45
N PHE A 17 1.65 18.86 46.98
CA PHE A 17 1.95 19.44 45.67
C PHE A 17 1.42 18.47 44.61
N SER A 18 0.19 18.70 44.14
CA SER A 18 -0.30 18.08 42.92
C SER A 18 0.52 18.63 41.76
N THR A 19 1.54 17.89 41.33
CA THR A 19 2.17 18.13 40.03
C THR A 19 1.11 17.87 38.97
N PHE A 20 0.51 18.93 38.45
CA PHE A 20 -0.17 18.85 37.17
C PHE A 20 0.91 18.49 36.13
N ALA A 21 0.94 17.22 35.74
CA ALA A 21 1.62 16.82 34.52
C ALA A 21 0.86 17.50 33.38
N PHE A 22 1.42 18.60 32.87
CA PHE A 22 0.98 19.16 31.61
C PHE A 22 1.26 18.08 30.57
N SER A 23 0.20 17.41 30.09
CA SER A 23 0.28 16.58 28.90
C SER A 23 0.64 17.52 27.76
N GLN A 24 1.92 17.56 27.39
CA GLN A 24 2.32 18.12 26.12
C GLN A 24 1.56 17.32 25.06
N SER A 25 0.71 18.02 24.31
CA SER A 25 0.16 17.53 23.06
C SER A 25 1.31 16.94 22.25
N THR A 26 1.16 15.68 21.89
CA THR A 26 2.05 14.96 20.99
C THR A 26 2.35 15.83 19.77
N ASP A 27 3.64 15.95 19.47
CA ASP A 27 4.24 16.58 18.29
C ASP A 27 3.30 16.59 17.09
N ASP A 28 3.11 17.78 16.51
CA ASP A 28 2.71 17.91 15.12
C ASP A 28 3.76 17.17 14.27
N ASP A 29 3.33 16.07 13.65
CA ASP A 29 4.13 15.28 12.71
C ASP A 29 4.54 16.22 11.56
N TYR A 30 5.78 16.71 11.57
CA TYR A 30 6.40 17.42 10.44
C TYR A 30 6.65 16.41 9.32
N VAL A 31 5.60 15.90 8.69
CA VAL A 31 5.71 15.13 7.45
C VAL A 31 6.30 16.08 6.43
N ASN A 32 7.55 15.83 6.05
CA ASN A 32 8.13 16.46 4.88
C ASN A 32 7.27 16.04 3.69
N ASP A 33 6.39 16.94 3.23
CA ASP A 33 5.47 16.70 2.11
C ASP A 33 6.19 16.27 0.83
N ASN A 34 7.51 16.48 0.73
CA ASN A 34 8.34 16.07 -0.42
C ASN A 34 9.21 14.82 -0.16
N ALA A 35 8.96 14.06 0.91
CA ALA A 35 9.60 12.76 1.11
C ALA A 35 8.83 11.66 0.36
N LEU A 36 9.56 10.80 -0.36
CA LEU A 36 8.97 9.67 -1.05
C LEU A 36 8.34 8.70 -0.04
N ARG A 37 7.03 8.48 -0.20
CA ARG A 37 6.27 7.44 0.47
C ARG A 37 6.29 6.18 -0.37
N TYR A 38 6.48 5.04 0.29
CA TYR A 38 6.45 3.72 -0.34
C TYR A 38 5.04 3.15 -0.39
N ASP A 39 4.04 4.02 -0.57
CA ASP A 39 2.61 3.73 -0.70
C ASP A 39 1.97 4.51 -1.86
N ASP A 40 0.67 4.26 -2.06
CA ASP A 40 -0.10 4.93 -3.10
C ASP A 40 -0.43 6.35 -2.65
N HIS A 41 0.24 7.34 -3.25
CA HIS A 41 0.07 8.75 -2.85
C HIS A 41 0.08 9.70 -4.05
N ALA A 42 -0.61 10.82 -3.93
CA ALA A 42 -0.54 11.93 -4.88
C ALA A 42 -0.10 13.18 -4.10
N TYR A 43 1.11 13.66 -4.39
CA TYR A 43 1.76 14.75 -3.65
C TYR A 43 1.26 16.12 -4.09
N LYS A 44 0.77 16.21 -5.34
CA LYS A 44 0.21 17.44 -5.91
C LYS A 44 -1.32 17.36 -5.93
N SER A 45 -1.96 18.41 -5.42
CA SER A 45 -3.42 18.48 -5.33
C SER A 45 -4.12 18.52 -6.69
N THR A 46 -3.41 18.93 -7.75
CA THR A 46 -3.90 18.99 -9.14
C THR A 46 -3.92 17.62 -9.81
N ILE A 47 -3.24 16.62 -9.25
CA ILE A 47 -3.17 15.27 -9.81
C ILE A 47 -4.38 14.47 -9.35
N LYS A 48 -5.14 13.95 -10.32
CA LYS A 48 -6.38 13.19 -10.11
C LYS A 48 -6.41 11.94 -10.98
N THR A 49 -7.38 11.08 -10.69
CA THR A 49 -7.68 9.86 -11.47
C THR A 49 -6.46 8.97 -11.70
N VAL A 50 -5.57 8.87 -10.70
CA VAL A 50 -4.36 8.08 -10.85
C VAL A 50 -4.71 6.60 -10.81
N GLN A 51 -4.56 5.92 -11.94
CA GLN A 51 -4.84 4.50 -12.11
C GLN A 51 -3.55 3.76 -12.47
N LEU A 52 -3.42 2.53 -11.97
CA LEU A 52 -2.36 1.60 -12.34
C LEU A 52 -2.95 0.21 -12.44
N HIS A 53 -2.99 -0.33 -13.65
CA HIS A 53 -3.62 -1.62 -13.95
C HIS A 53 -2.90 -2.30 -15.12
N GLY A 54 -3.20 -3.58 -15.35
CA GLY A 54 -2.75 -4.30 -16.54
C GLY A 54 -3.37 -3.74 -17.82
N THR A 55 -2.61 -3.74 -18.92
CA THR A 55 -3.07 -3.21 -20.23
C THR A 55 -4.25 -3.98 -20.83
N GLN A 56 -4.50 -5.20 -20.36
CA GLN A 56 -5.61 -6.04 -20.86
C GLN A 56 -6.94 -5.73 -20.19
N TRP A 57 -6.94 -5.22 -18.95
CA TRP A 57 -8.16 -5.00 -18.18
C TRP A 57 -7.98 -3.89 -17.13
N GLU A 58 -8.77 -2.83 -17.23
CA GLU A 58 -8.67 -1.64 -16.37
C GLU A 58 -8.92 -1.90 -14.87
N PHE A 59 -9.72 -2.93 -14.55
CA PHE A 59 -9.99 -3.32 -13.16
C PHE A 59 -9.02 -4.37 -12.61
N SER A 60 -8.01 -4.76 -13.40
CA SER A 60 -6.98 -5.66 -12.90
C SER A 60 -6.12 -4.97 -11.83
N PRO A 61 -5.61 -5.73 -10.85
CA PRO A 61 -4.63 -5.18 -9.92
C PRO A 61 -3.32 -4.81 -10.64
N ALA A 62 -2.52 -3.96 -10.01
CA ALA A 62 -1.16 -3.63 -10.43
C ALA A 62 -0.19 -4.81 -10.17
N LEU A 63 -0.38 -5.89 -10.92
CA LEU A 63 0.34 -7.16 -10.79
C LEU A 63 0.64 -7.71 -12.18
N ILE A 64 1.88 -8.10 -12.44
CA ILE A 64 2.29 -8.74 -13.69
C ILE A 64 3.18 -9.97 -13.43
N GLU A 65 3.06 -10.97 -14.30
CA GLU A 65 3.94 -12.14 -14.26
C GLU A 65 5.28 -11.83 -14.93
N MET A 66 6.36 -12.25 -14.29
CA MET A 66 7.71 -12.06 -14.79
C MET A 66 7.92 -12.87 -16.08
N ASN A 67 8.52 -12.24 -17.10
CA ASN A 67 8.87 -12.86 -18.39
C ASN A 67 7.70 -13.33 -19.28
N THR A 68 6.46 -12.86 -19.04
CA THR A 68 5.30 -13.22 -19.89
C THR A 68 4.94 -12.17 -20.94
N GLY A 69 5.58 -10.99 -20.88
CA GLY A 69 5.25 -9.84 -21.75
C GLY A 69 4.04 -9.03 -21.26
N GLU A 70 3.47 -9.37 -20.11
CA GLU A 70 2.48 -8.54 -19.44
C GLU A 70 3.04 -7.16 -19.11
N GLN A 71 2.17 -6.16 -19.21
CA GLN A 71 2.50 -4.75 -19.00
C GLN A 71 1.43 -4.10 -18.14
N LEU A 72 1.86 -3.10 -17.38
CA LEU A 72 1.00 -2.17 -16.66
C LEU A 72 0.93 -0.84 -17.41
N GLU A 73 -0.23 -0.20 -17.33
CA GLU A 73 -0.44 1.18 -17.73
C GLU A 73 -0.65 2.04 -16.49
N LEU A 74 0.17 3.07 -16.33
CA LEU A 74 -0.06 4.16 -15.41
C LEU A 74 -0.74 5.29 -16.16
N SER A 75 -1.87 5.78 -15.65
CA SER A 75 -2.57 6.95 -16.18
C SER A 75 -2.98 7.90 -15.06
N PHE A 76 -3.04 9.19 -15.36
CA PHE A 76 -3.50 10.22 -14.44
C PHE A 76 -3.86 11.51 -15.17
N ASP A 77 -4.66 12.36 -14.52
CA ASP A 77 -5.03 13.68 -15.01
C ASP A 77 -4.35 14.78 -14.18
N ASP A 78 -3.80 15.78 -14.85
CA ASP A 78 -3.33 17.01 -14.23
C ASP A 78 -4.31 18.16 -14.52
N LEU A 79 -4.94 18.67 -13.47
CA LEU A 79 -5.98 19.69 -13.55
C LEU A 79 -5.48 21.10 -13.88
N ASP A 80 -4.16 21.34 -13.92
CA ASP A 80 -3.63 22.62 -14.40
C ASP A 80 -3.88 22.82 -15.90
N GLY A 81 -4.02 21.72 -16.65
CA GLY A 81 -4.39 21.75 -18.08
C GLY A 81 -3.31 22.30 -19.01
N ASP A 82 -2.09 22.48 -18.52
CA ASP A 82 -0.90 22.77 -19.29
C ASP A 82 -0.11 21.48 -19.60
N GLN A 83 0.96 21.60 -20.39
CA GLN A 83 1.86 20.50 -20.66
C GLN A 83 3.09 20.62 -19.76
N LYS A 84 3.30 19.61 -18.92
CA LYS A 84 4.49 19.44 -18.08
C LYS A 84 5.34 18.25 -18.51
N GLN A 85 6.61 18.27 -18.11
CA GLN A 85 7.55 17.18 -18.33
C GLN A 85 7.57 16.26 -17.10
N TYR A 86 6.83 15.15 -17.21
CA TYR A 86 6.81 14.09 -16.20
C TYR A 86 7.81 12.98 -16.52
N SER A 87 8.51 12.51 -15.50
CA SER A 87 9.39 11.35 -15.57
C SER A 87 9.03 10.36 -14.46
N LEU A 88 9.23 9.07 -14.73
CA LEU A 88 8.89 7.94 -13.87
C LEU A 88 10.16 7.16 -13.54
N THR A 89 10.26 6.66 -12.31
CA THR A 89 11.29 5.68 -11.92
C THR A 89 10.73 4.65 -10.95
N PHE A 90 11.54 3.65 -10.59
CA PHE A 90 11.13 2.45 -9.87
C PHE A 90 12.06 2.16 -8.69
N VAL A 91 11.48 1.81 -7.56
CA VAL A 91 12.19 1.36 -6.35
C VAL A 91 11.74 -0.06 -6.02
N HIS A 92 12.69 -0.99 -5.96
CA HIS A 92 12.40 -2.34 -5.47
C HIS A 92 12.28 -2.33 -3.94
N CYS A 93 11.28 -3.05 -3.44
CA CYS A 93 10.90 -3.10 -2.04
C CYS A 93 10.90 -4.54 -1.50
N ASN A 94 11.18 -4.67 -0.22
CA ASN A 94 11.01 -5.90 0.55
C ASN A 94 9.52 -6.23 0.71
N ALA A 95 9.25 -7.40 1.29
CA ALA A 95 7.89 -7.90 1.51
C ALA A 95 7.01 -6.98 2.38
N ASP A 96 7.63 -6.16 3.24
CA ASP A 96 6.98 -5.18 4.11
C ASP A 96 6.90 -3.77 3.50
N TRP A 97 7.18 -3.63 2.19
CA TRP A 97 7.22 -2.37 1.43
C TRP A 97 8.33 -1.40 1.82
N THR A 98 9.29 -1.81 2.66
CA THR A 98 10.53 -1.03 2.85
C THR A 98 11.41 -1.14 1.60
N PRO A 99 12.18 -0.11 1.23
CA PRO A 99 13.16 -0.21 0.14
C PRO A 99 14.14 -1.35 0.40
N SER A 100 14.40 -2.16 -0.62
CA SER A 100 15.45 -3.16 -0.52
C SER A 100 16.84 -2.52 -0.62
N ASP A 101 17.85 -3.19 -0.09
CA ASP A 101 19.25 -2.79 -0.24
C ASP A 101 19.83 -3.08 -1.64
N LEU A 102 19.01 -3.58 -2.57
CA LEU A 102 19.42 -3.87 -3.95
C LEU A 102 19.73 -2.59 -4.72
N MET A 103 20.84 -2.60 -5.44
CA MET A 103 21.15 -1.58 -6.43
C MET A 103 20.23 -1.74 -7.64
N THR A 104 19.96 -0.65 -8.37
CA THR A 104 19.05 -0.67 -9.53
C THR A 104 19.43 -1.72 -10.57
N MET A 105 20.72 -1.92 -10.83
CA MET A 105 21.23 -2.93 -11.77
C MET A 105 20.98 -4.38 -11.33
N GLU A 106 20.62 -4.63 -10.07
CA GLU A 106 20.32 -5.98 -9.58
C GLU A 106 18.86 -6.38 -9.81
N TYR A 107 17.96 -5.41 -9.98
CA TYR A 107 16.53 -5.64 -10.18
C TYR A 107 15.97 -5.11 -11.50
N MET A 108 16.70 -4.26 -12.21
CA MET A 108 16.28 -3.64 -13.46
C MET A 108 17.44 -3.52 -14.45
N ASP A 109 17.15 -3.78 -15.72
CA ASP A 109 18.05 -3.60 -16.85
C ASP A 109 17.49 -2.54 -17.82
N GLY A 110 18.38 -1.70 -18.36
CA GLY A 110 18.03 -0.56 -19.21
C GLY A 110 18.10 0.80 -18.51
N PHE A 111 17.20 1.72 -18.85
CA PHE A 111 17.20 3.07 -18.29
C PHE A 111 16.54 3.12 -16.92
N ASN A 112 17.11 3.89 -16.00
CA ASN A 112 16.58 4.10 -14.65
C ASN A 112 15.28 4.92 -14.64
N ASP A 113 15.08 5.73 -15.69
CA ASP A 113 14.05 6.76 -15.75
C ASP A 113 13.35 6.70 -17.10
N MET A 114 12.03 6.88 -17.10
CA MET A 114 11.20 6.92 -18.30
C MET A 114 10.48 8.26 -18.39
N ASN A 115 10.50 8.90 -19.56
CA ASN A 115 9.73 10.12 -19.79
C ASN A 115 8.30 9.77 -20.20
N ILE A 116 7.32 10.46 -19.61
CA ILE A 116 5.91 10.31 -19.96
C ILE A 116 5.62 11.27 -21.12
N ILE A 117 5.67 10.72 -22.34
CA ILE A 117 5.51 11.48 -23.58
C ILE A 117 4.09 11.41 -24.14
N ASN A 118 3.29 10.42 -23.74
CA ASN A 118 1.92 10.29 -24.20
C ASN A 118 1.00 11.15 -23.33
N PHE A 119 0.40 12.16 -23.93
CA PHE A 119 -0.54 13.04 -23.26
C PHE A 119 -1.62 13.56 -24.21
N SER A 120 -2.76 13.95 -23.67
CA SER A 120 -3.82 14.62 -24.43
C SER A 120 -4.50 15.70 -23.59
N PHE A 121 -4.85 16.83 -24.22
CA PHE A 121 -5.61 17.89 -23.55
C PHE A 121 -7.09 17.52 -23.49
N SER A 122 -7.74 17.91 -22.40
CA SER A 122 -9.20 17.85 -22.26
C SER A 122 -9.89 18.67 -23.35
N MET A 123 -10.98 18.15 -23.92
CA MET A 123 -11.73 18.81 -24.99
C MET A 123 -13.17 19.09 -24.56
N ASN A 124 -13.62 20.33 -24.68
CA ASN A 124 -14.99 20.76 -24.35
C ASN A 124 -15.45 20.40 -22.92
N THR A 125 -14.53 20.37 -21.95
CA THR A 125 -14.82 20.13 -20.54
C THR A 125 -14.86 21.45 -19.75
N LEU A 126 -15.68 21.50 -18.68
CA LEU A 126 -15.71 22.65 -17.78
C LEU A 126 -14.40 22.77 -16.98
N GLN A 127 -13.94 21.66 -16.40
CA GLN A 127 -12.63 21.55 -15.78
C GLN A 127 -11.62 21.16 -16.86
N LYS A 128 -10.64 22.02 -17.11
CA LYS A 128 -9.51 21.69 -17.98
C LYS A 128 -8.58 20.70 -17.29
N TYR A 129 -8.03 19.77 -18.04
CA TYR A 129 -6.99 18.87 -17.58
C TYR A 129 -6.12 18.40 -18.74
N THR A 130 -4.94 17.90 -18.41
CA THR A 130 -4.08 17.16 -19.35
C THR A 130 -3.99 15.73 -18.85
N HIS A 131 -4.43 14.79 -19.67
CA HIS A 131 -4.34 13.36 -19.40
C HIS A 131 -2.97 12.85 -19.80
N TYR A 132 -2.32 12.08 -18.94
CA TYR A 132 -1.03 11.45 -19.16
C TYR A 132 -1.15 9.93 -19.04
N SER A 133 -0.46 9.19 -19.91
CA SER A 133 -0.32 7.75 -19.72
C SER A 133 1.05 7.22 -20.12
N ILE A 134 1.44 6.09 -19.53
CA ILE A 134 2.68 5.38 -19.87
C ILE A 134 2.52 3.89 -19.60
N VAL A 135 3.05 3.08 -20.52
CA VAL A 135 3.05 1.62 -20.42
C VAL A 135 4.46 1.12 -20.12
N PHE A 136 4.58 0.19 -19.18
CA PHE A 136 5.82 -0.48 -18.80
C PHE A 136 5.54 -1.93 -18.38
N PRO A 137 6.51 -2.86 -18.41
CA PRO A 137 7.90 -2.72 -18.85
C PRO A 137 8.00 -2.43 -20.35
N THR A 138 9.16 -1.94 -20.81
CA THR A 138 9.43 -1.71 -22.25
C THR A 138 10.71 -2.41 -22.68
N GLN A 139 11.07 -2.37 -23.96
CA GLN A 139 12.38 -2.88 -24.40
C GLN A 139 13.56 -2.19 -23.71
N SER A 140 13.34 -0.95 -23.28
CA SER A 140 14.33 -0.06 -22.68
C SER A 140 14.33 -0.10 -21.16
N VAL A 141 13.34 -0.72 -20.53
CA VAL A 141 13.23 -0.92 -19.07
C VAL A 141 12.67 -2.30 -18.80
N LYS A 142 13.52 -3.22 -18.33
CA LYS A 142 13.17 -4.61 -18.04
C LYS A 142 13.43 -4.92 -16.58
N PHE A 143 12.46 -5.54 -15.91
CA PHE A 143 12.67 -6.04 -14.55
C PHE A 143 13.30 -7.43 -14.61
N ILE A 144 14.40 -7.60 -13.86
CA ILE A 144 15.17 -8.85 -13.77
C ILE A 144 15.03 -9.52 -12.40
N LYS A 145 14.21 -8.95 -11.51
CA LYS A 145 13.77 -9.54 -10.25
C LYS A 145 12.26 -9.46 -10.12
N SER A 146 11.70 -10.46 -9.44
CA SER A 146 10.35 -10.42 -8.89
C SER A 146 10.37 -9.74 -7.53
N GLY A 147 9.23 -9.25 -7.08
CA GLY A 147 9.09 -8.59 -5.79
C GLY A 147 8.09 -7.46 -5.81
N ASN A 148 8.15 -6.66 -4.75
CA ASN A 148 7.36 -5.46 -4.59
C ASN A 148 8.09 -4.29 -5.22
N TYR A 149 7.35 -3.43 -5.90
CA TYR A 149 7.90 -2.24 -6.53
C TYR A 149 7.04 -1.03 -6.22
N VAL A 150 7.68 0.10 -5.95
CA VAL A 150 7.04 1.40 -5.94
C VAL A 150 7.53 2.14 -7.16
N LEU A 151 6.59 2.55 -8.01
CA LEU A 151 6.86 3.56 -9.01
C LEU A 151 6.57 4.94 -8.42
N TYR A 152 7.32 5.93 -8.86
CA TYR A 152 6.99 7.32 -8.57
C TYR A 152 7.28 8.24 -9.74
N VAL A 153 6.44 9.24 -9.89
CA VAL A 153 6.52 10.27 -10.92
C VAL A 153 7.05 11.54 -10.30
N TYR A 154 7.90 12.24 -11.05
CA TYR A 154 8.49 13.51 -10.66
C TYR A 154 8.55 14.48 -11.85
N LEU A 155 8.74 15.77 -11.57
CA LEU A 155 8.75 16.84 -12.57
C LEU A 155 10.16 17.30 -12.95
N ASN A 156 10.30 17.77 -14.19
CA ASN A 156 11.45 18.57 -14.66
C ASN A 156 12.83 17.93 -14.44
N GLY A 157 12.91 16.60 -14.33
CA GLY A 157 14.17 15.91 -14.04
C GLY A 157 14.61 15.95 -12.57
N ASP A 158 13.85 16.59 -11.67
CA ASP A 158 14.17 16.63 -10.23
C ASP A 158 13.39 15.54 -9.47
N LYS A 159 14.10 14.48 -9.06
CA LYS A 159 13.52 13.36 -8.29
C LYS A 159 12.95 13.77 -6.92
N LYS A 160 13.21 14.99 -6.46
CA LYS A 160 12.61 15.55 -5.23
C LYS A 160 11.29 16.27 -5.49
N ASP A 161 10.99 16.65 -6.73
CA ASP A 161 9.71 17.27 -7.10
C ASP A 161 8.67 16.17 -7.40
N LEU A 162 8.24 15.49 -6.33
CA LEU A 162 7.35 14.35 -6.38
C LEU A 162 5.93 14.75 -6.84
N VAL A 163 5.32 13.87 -7.62
CA VAL A 163 4.00 14.08 -8.22
C VAL A 163 3.02 13.03 -7.70
N LEU A 164 3.37 11.76 -7.83
CA LEU A 164 2.62 10.62 -7.30
C LEU A 164 3.54 9.43 -7.07
N SER A 165 3.09 8.48 -6.25
CA SER A 165 3.66 7.15 -6.09
C SER A 165 2.58 6.08 -6.18
N ARG A 166 2.92 4.92 -6.73
CA ARG A 166 2.04 3.74 -6.80
C ARG A 166 2.80 2.45 -6.56
N ARG A 167 2.17 1.54 -5.85
CA ARG A 167 2.61 0.17 -5.60
C ARG A 167 2.21 -0.73 -6.77
N PHE A 168 3.12 -1.61 -7.15
CA PHE A 168 2.83 -2.74 -8.01
C PHE A 168 3.73 -3.92 -7.65
N MET A 169 3.40 -5.08 -8.18
CA MET A 169 4.11 -6.32 -7.89
C MET A 169 4.46 -7.05 -9.18
N ILE A 170 5.62 -7.71 -9.17
CA ILE A 170 6.06 -8.61 -10.21
C ILE A 170 6.23 -9.98 -9.58
N PHE A 171 5.51 -10.99 -10.06
CA PHE A 171 5.54 -12.32 -9.46
C PHE A 171 6.13 -13.37 -10.41
N GLU A 172 6.60 -14.48 -9.83
CA GLU A 172 6.97 -15.68 -10.57
C GLU A 172 6.03 -16.82 -10.17
N ASN A 173 5.50 -17.54 -11.16
CA ASN A 173 4.60 -18.66 -10.93
C ASN A 173 5.37 -19.95 -10.52
N LYS A 174 6.00 -19.92 -9.34
CA LYS A 174 6.78 -21.04 -8.76
C LYS A 174 6.08 -21.75 -7.59
N LEU A 175 4.97 -21.20 -7.14
CA LEU A 175 4.21 -21.68 -5.99
C LEU A 175 2.83 -22.13 -6.44
N ASN A 176 2.27 -23.14 -5.77
CA ASN A 176 0.86 -23.49 -5.92
C ASN A 176 0.12 -23.06 -4.65
N ILE A 177 -0.80 -22.11 -4.79
CA ILE A 177 -1.61 -21.59 -3.69
C ILE A 177 -3.03 -22.12 -3.87
N ALA A 178 -3.49 -22.91 -2.90
CA ALA A 178 -4.87 -23.37 -2.83
C ALA A 178 -5.58 -22.61 -1.71
N ALA A 179 -6.65 -21.88 -2.01
CA ALA A 179 -7.34 -21.03 -1.05
C ALA A 179 -8.86 -21.25 -1.10
N SER A 180 -9.51 -21.11 0.05
CA SER A 180 -10.96 -21.16 0.20
C SER A 180 -11.41 -20.19 1.29
N ILE A 181 -12.54 -19.53 1.07
CA ILE A 181 -13.17 -18.69 2.08
C ILE A 181 -14.21 -19.53 2.81
N ARG A 182 -14.18 -19.48 4.14
CA ARG A 182 -15.14 -20.15 5.01
C ARG A 182 -15.77 -19.17 5.99
N GLN A 183 -16.89 -19.60 6.54
CA GLN A 183 -17.51 -18.88 7.64
C GLN A 183 -16.65 -19.07 8.91
N THR A 184 -16.44 -18.00 9.66
CA THR A 184 -15.67 -18.06 10.91
C THR A 184 -16.42 -18.90 11.94
N ILE A 185 -15.68 -19.69 12.73
CA ILE A 185 -16.24 -20.47 13.83
C ILE A 185 -16.34 -19.58 15.08
N GLY A 186 -17.53 -19.49 15.67
CA GLY A 186 -17.76 -18.81 16.95
C GLY A 186 -18.77 -17.67 16.87
N GLY A 187 -19.78 -17.73 17.74
CA GLY A 187 -20.75 -16.67 18.08
C GLY A 187 -21.04 -15.60 17.02
N ASP A 188 -20.91 -14.34 17.44
CA ASP A 188 -21.27 -13.16 16.62
C ASP A 188 -20.34 -12.95 15.41
N ASP A 189 -19.14 -13.51 15.44
CA ASP A 189 -18.15 -13.41 14.36
C ASP A 189 -18.58 -14.21 13.13
N GLN A 190 -19.33 -15.29 13.32
CA GLN A 190 -19.85 -16.14 12.25
C GLN A 190 -20.69 -15.34 11.23
N GLN A 191 -21.41 -14.31 11.66
CA GLN A 191 -22.29 -13.51 10.79
C GLN A 191 -21.58 -12.34 10.11
N ASN A 192 -20.43 -11.90 10.64
CA ASN A 192 -19.79 -10.64 10.26
C ASN A 192 -18.36 -10.78 9.71
N LYS A 193 -17.75 -11.97 9.83
CA LYS A 193 -16.37 -12.23 9.44
C LYS A 193 -16.23 -13.40 8.47
N GLN A 194 -15.27 -13.27 7.58
CA GLN A 194 -14.86 -14.28 6.62
C GLN A 194 -13.48 -14.81 7.01
N GLN A 195 -13.33 -16.14 7.02
CA GLN A 195 -12.07 -16.79 7.32
C GLN A 195 -11.43 -17.31 6.03
N LEU A 196 -10.20 -16.91 5.74
CA LEU A 196 -9.43 -17.46 4.64
C LEU A 196 -8.67 -18.70 5.12
N GLU A 197 -8.99 -19.86 4.56
CA GLU A 197 -8.16 -21.06 4.68
C GLU A 197 -7.35 -21.25 3.41
N PHE A 198 -6.04 -21.39 3.52
CA PHE A 198 -5.20 -21.59 2.35
C PHE A 198 -3.97 -22.43 2.65
N SER A 199 -3.38 -23.00 1.61
CA SER A 199 -2.06 -23.63 1.68
C SER A 199 -1.16 -23.17 0.55
N VAL A 200 0.12 -22.99 0.89
CA VAL A 200 1.18 -22.58 -0.01
C VAL A 200 2.10 -23.76 -0.22
N LYS A 201 2.03 -24.37 -1.40
CA LYS A 201 2.85 -25.51 -1.79
C LYS A 201 4.03 -25.04 -2.63
N TYR A 202 5.22 -25.48 -2.27
CA TYR A 202 6.49 -25.07 -2.88
C TYR A 202 7.40 -26.25 -3.27
N PRO A 203 6.88 -27.32 -3.91
CA PRO A 203 7.68 -28.53 -4.19
C PRO A 203 8.88 -28.30 -5.12
N GLY A 204 8.86 -27.24 -5.93
CA GLY A 204 9.95 -26.88 -6.85
C GLY A 204 10.95 -25.86 -6.29
N LEU A 205 10.78 -25.40 -5.04
CA LEU A 205 11.68 -24.43 -4.41
C LEU A 205 12.49 -25.09 -3.29
N ASN A 206 13.79 -24.84 -3.29
CA ASN A 206 14.66 -25.24 -2.18
C ASN A 206 14.57 -24.21 -1.05
N VAL A 207 13.64 -24.43 -0.12
CA VAL A 207 13.42 -23.56 1.04
C VAL A 207 14.03 -24.22 2.27
N ILE A 208 15.11 -23.64 2.80
CA ILE A 208 15.87 -24.22 3.93
C ILE A 208 15.11 -24.00 5.24
N ASN A 209 14.63 -22.78 5.46
CA ASN A 209 13.86 -22.42 6.64
C ASN A 209 12.55 -21.74 6.24
N PRO A 210 11.46 -22.51 6.04
CA PRO A 210 10.18 -21.96 5.60
C PRO A 210 9.62 -20.88 6.53
N ALA A 211 9.92 -20.91 7.83
CA ALA A 211 9.46 -19.90 8.79
C ALA A 211 10.16 -18.55 8.63
N LYS A 212 11.36 -18.50 8.04
CA LYS A 212 12.12 -17.26 7.82
C LYS A 212 12.12 -16.82 6.36
N ASP A 213 12.18 -17.79 5.46
CA ASP A 213 12.39 -17.57 4.04
C ASP A 213 11.08 -17.22 3.31
N LEU A 214 9.93 -17.68 3.83
CA LEU A 214 8.62 -17.41 3.25
C LEU A 214 7.83 -16.48 4.19
N LYS A 215 7.41 -15.33 3.65
CA LYS A 215 6.54 -14.38 4.33
C LYS A 215 5.25 -14.27 3.55
N VAL A 216 4.12 -14.46 4.22
CA VAL A 216 2.81 -14.41 3.57
C VAL A 216 2.04 -13.18 4.04
N TYR A 217 1.57 -12.40 3.08
CA TYR A 217 0.65 -11.29 3.30
C TYR A 217 -0.66 -11.57 2.57
N VAL A 218 -1.77 -11.21 3.19
CA VAL A 218 -3.12 -11.40 2.65
C VAL A 218 -3.84 -10.07 2.66
N GLY A 219 -4.31 -9.65 1.49
CA GLY A 219 -5.11 -8.44 1.30
C GLY A 219 -6.52 -8.78 0.83
N GLN A 220 -7.51 -8.01 1.28
CA GLN A 220 -8.90 -8.16 0.84
C GLN A 220 -9.19 -7.11 -0.24
N ASN A 221 -9.68 -7.54 -1.41
CA ASN A 221 -10.09 -6.65 -2.51
C ASN A 221 -9.01 -5.64 -2.93
N TYR A 222 -7.74 -6.07 -2.96
CA TYR A 222 -6.57 -5.25 -3.32
C TYR A 222 -6.38 -4.00 -2.45
N ARG A 223 -6.93 -4.00 -1.23
CA ARG A 223 -6.77 -2.89 -0.28
C ARG A 223 -5.48 -3.04 0.50
N TRP A 224 -4.67 -1.97 0.49
CA TRP A 224 -3.45 -1.90 1.29
C TRP A 224 -3.72 -1.59 2.76
N ASP A 225 -4.83 -0.89 3.06
CA ASP A 225 -5.13 -0.40 4.41
C ASP A 225 -5.48 -1.52 5.41
N ASN A 226 -5.95 -2.67 4.91
CA ASN A 226 -6.30 -3.83 5.73
C ASN A 226 -5.44 -5.06 5.40
N LEU A 227 -4.29 -4.85 4.75
CA LEU A 227 -3.32 -5.90 4.46
C LEU A 227 -2.86 -6.53 5.79
N LYS A 228 -2.92 -7.86 5.88
CA LYS A 228 -2.47 -8.61 7.04
C LYS A 228 -1.21 -9.39 6.72
N GLY A 229 -0.21 -9.28 7.59
CA GLY A 229 0.97 -10.12 7.55
C GLY A 229 2.20 -9.47 8.20
N PRO A 230 3.33 -10.20 8.25
CA PRO A 230 3.47 -11.59 7.80
C PRO A 230 2.63 -12.55 8.67
N ILE A 231 1.86 -13.43 8.04
CA ILE A 231 1.04 -14.44 8.73
C ILE A 231 1.89 -15.68 8.94
N GLU A 232 1.95 -16.17 10.18
CA GLU A 232 2.58 -17.44 10.50
C GLU A 232 1.66 -18.62 10.17
N PRO A 233 2.16 -19.72 9.60
CA PRO A 233 1.36 -20.90 9.27
C PRO A 233 0.87 -21.61 10.52
N SER A 234 -0.31 -22.24 10.41
CA SER A 234 -0.89 -23.07 11.47
C SER A 234 -0.10 -24.37 11.65
N PHE A 235 0.40 -24.94 10.55
CA PHE A 235 1.33 -26.07 10.61
C PHE A 235 2.25 -26.11 9.37
N TYR A 236 3.42 -26.73 9.54
CA TYR A 236 4.38 -26.99 8.49
C TYR A 236 4.28 -28.45 8.04
N ALA A 237 4.12 -28.66 6.74
CA ALA A 237 4.19 -29.96 6.10
C ALA A 237 5.38 -30.00 5.11
N PRO A 238 5.82 -31.18 4.65
CA PRO A 238 6.86 -31.28 3.63
C PRO A 238 6.46 -30.50 2.36
N ASN A 239 7.22 -29.45 2.05
CA ASN A 239 6.98 -28.54 0.91
C ASN A 239 5.61 -27.85 0.90
N GLU A 240 4.97 -27.68 2.07
CA GLU A 240 3.66 -27.05 2.19
C GLU A 240 3.54 -26.27 3.51
N LEU A 241 3.13 -25.00 3.41
CA LEU A 241 2.69 -24.20 4.54
C LEU A 241 1.16 -24.19 4.58
N ASN A 242 0.57 -24.58 5.70
CA ASN A 242 -0.88 -24.61 5.84
C ASN A 242 -1.38 -23.55 6.82
N TYR A 243 -2.42 -22.84 6.42
CA TYR A 243 -3.06 -21.75 7.13
C TYR A 243 -4.54 -22.09 7.34
N SER A 244 -4.81 -23.13 8.13
CA SER A 244 -6.16 -23.55 8.51
C SER A 244 -6.50 -23.06 9.91
N MET A 245 -7.77 -22.66 10.12
CA MET A 245 -8.26 -22.14 11.40
C MET A 245 -7.41 -20.99 11.98
N ASN A 246 -6.77 -20.20 11.13
CA ASN A 246 -5.84 -19.14 11.55
C ASN A 246 -6.59 -17.81 11.76
N GLU A 247 -6.56 -17.28 12.99
CA GLU A 247 -7.24 -16.02 13.33
C GLU A 247 -6.64 -14.80 12.61
N ALA A 248 -5.34 -14.82 12.29
CA ALA A 248 -4.69 -13.76 11.54
C ALA A 248 -5.20 -13.68 10.09
N ALA A 249 -5.80 -14.75 9.57
CA ALA A 249 -6.40 -14.82 8.24
C ALA A 249 -7.93 -14.57 8.24
N VAL A 250 -8.49 -14.03 9.33
CA VAL A 250 -9.92 -13.67 9.43
C VAL A 250 -10.13 -12.20 9.09
N PHE A 251 -11.00 -11.88 8.14
CA PHE A 251 -11.32 -10.53 7.71
C PHE A 251 -12.78 -10.18 8.05
N ASN A 252 -13.08 -8.89 8.20
CA ASN A 252 -14.47 -8.45 8.24
C ASN A 252 -15.11 -8.73 6.86
N GLY A 253 -16.31 -9.28 6.85
CA GLY A 253 -17.02 -9.61 5.60
C GLY A 253 -17.40 -8.37 4.79
N GLY A 254 -17.58 -7.24 5.47
CA GLY A 254 -17.96 -5.98 4.83
C GLY A 254 -19.31 -6.07 4.13
N ASN A 255 -19.51 -5.25 3.12
CA ASN A 255 -20.68 -5.31 2.24
C ASN A 255 -20.23 -5.00 0.81
N GLU A 256 -21.11 -5.24 -0.16
CA GLU A 256 -20.87 -4.89 -1.56
C GLU A 256 -20.58 -3.39 -1.71
N PHE A 257 -19.67 -3.05 -2.61
CA PHE A 257 -19.35 -1.66 -2.89
C PHE A 257 -20.58 -0.96 -3.47
N ARG A 258 -20.88 0.22 -2.93
CA ARG A 258 -21.88 1.11 -3.53
C ARG A 258 -21.31 1.64 -4.84
N PHE A 259 -22.05 1.50 -5.93
CA PHE A 259 -21.67 2.09 -7.21
C PHE A 259 -22.55 3.30 -7.51
N LEU A 260 -21.96 4.28 -8.18
CA LEU A 260 -22.65 5.42 -8.74
C LEU A 260 -22.11 5.61 -10.16
N THR A 261 -23.02 5.64 -11.13
CA THR A 261 -22.68 5.93 -12.52
C THR A 261 -23.22 7.31 -12.87
N CYS A 262 -22.36 8.19 -13.36
CA CYS A 262 -22.76 9.49 -13.89
C CYS A 262 -22.19 9.63 -15.31
N GLU A 263 -23.01 9.28 -16.31
CA GLU A 263 -22.59 9.30 -17.72
C GLU A 263 -22.74 10.70 -18.34
N VAL A 264 -23.69 11.49 -17.85
CA VAL A 264 -23.96 12.85 -18.34
C VAL A 264 -24.21 13.79 -17.16
N CYS A 265 -23.32 14.77 -16.99
CA CYS A 265 -23.55 15.91 -16.10
C CYS A 265 -24.26 17.03 -16.87
N VAL A 266 -25.56 17.17 -16.66
CA VAL A 266 -26.31 18.34 -17.14
C VAL A 266 -26.19 19.45 -16.10
N CYS A 267 -25.18 20.30 -16.23
CA CYS A 267 -25.15 21.56 -15.49
C CYS A 267 -26.03 22.57 -16.23
N SER A 268 -27.14 23.00 -15.63
CA SER A 268 -27.91 24.13 -16.14
C SER A 268 -27.04 25.39 -16.06
N LEU A 269 -26.52 25.84 -17.20
CA LEU A 269 -26.02 27.20 -17.35
C LEU A 269 -27.23 28.12 -17.23
N ASN A 270 -27.52 28.60 -16.02
CA ASN A 270 -28.39 29.75 -15.86
C ASN A 270 -27.63 30.94 -16.48
N ALA A 271 -28.18 31.40 -17.60
CA ALA A 271 -27.71 32.51 -18.41
C ALA A 271 -27.69 33.85 -17.66
#